data_AF-I6B1I4-F1
#
_entry.id   AF-I6B1I4-F1
#
_cell.length_a   1.000
_cell.length_b   1.000
_cell.length_c   1.000
_cell.angle_alpha   90.00
_cell.angle_beta   90.00
_cell.angle_gamma   90.00
#
_symmetry.space_group_name_H-M   'P 1'
#
loop_
_entity.id
_entity.type
_entity.pdbx_description
1 polymer ?
#
loop_
_entity_poly.entity_id
_entity_poly.type
_entity_poly.pdbx_seq_one_letter_code
_entity_poly.pdbx_strand_id
1 'polypeptide(L)'
;MVAFTTPNFPPPVETYAVDFETTYQKRVRDIAILGTARYVSHPETKLYLVSIHGLRPDGSVLSYSGPIEQAPWQEIDGRHWVSHNAAFDATVFMEAVRRGQIPGGVAPVEWDCTANLAVFLGSGRSLAAACEMLLGVTVDKTVRDEMNGKTWETMTPEFRQAAIEYAAKDALRCWELWNFWSAKWPAQEVALSRHTMAMALRGVAIDLNYVEDGLQKLKQALWACEQRIPWVGELDAKGKEITVGSRKALAAACVAAGIPPPASTADKNEIFDRWAEQFSDRAPFVQAVKDHRSISRTIDLLQKFRDRTMDDGRMPYGLKYGGAHTLRWSGDTGLNVHNFPRDPLCFDTQWQKYKYEEGTEYHARIDPRGCIYPAPGKKFVIADLKQIEARVTLWYAEDWNQLELLRNGMDVYEAHARATMGYIRPEPLKDWVKTPGLSFAEANMRQIAKARVLGLGFGMGAQRLIDYAKTTIGIVLTPAQAKAIVDGFRRANPGVVRFWNRLQVAMERHAASPQRHEPFGIELPSWRSLEYYDVNTAVGLQARDEMGGRMTHWFGGKLAENVVQATARDILGEAILRIEAAGHPVVMHVHDEVLAEVDLHVPCEEIEALMTVTPEWAPGLPVGSTVEEADRYFK
;
A
#
# COMPACT_ATOMS: atom_id res chain seq x y z
N MET A 1 26.01 -32.05 13.42
CA MET A 1 25.92 -31.26 14.65
C MET A 1 26.95 -30.15 14.57
N VAL A 2 26.53 -28.98 14.08
CA VAL A 2 27.36 -27.77 14.08
C VAL A 2 27.01 -27.03 15.37
N ALA A 3 28.02 -26.79 16.21
CA ALA A 3 27.85 -26.05 17.45
C ALA A 3 27.65 -24.57 17.12
N PHE A 4 26.46 -24.05 17.42
CA PHE A 4 26.19 -22.62 17.37
C PHE A 4 26.88 -21.96 18.55
N THR A 5 27.95 -21.21 18.29
CA THR A 5 28.47 -20.24 19.23
C THR A 5 27.43 -19.14 19.40
N THR A 6 26.93 -18.99 20.62
CA THR A 6 26.02 -17.91 21.01
C THR A 6 26.69 -16.56 20.77
N PRO A 7 26.11 -15.68 19.93
CA PRO A 7 26.56 -14.29 19.84
C PRO A 7 26.40 -13.61 21.20
N ASN A 8 27.37 -12.78 21.54
CA ASN A 8 27.34 -11.96 22.75
C ASN A 8 26.33 -10.82 22.53
N PHE A 9 25.06 -11.07 22.83
CA PHE A 9 24.00 -10.08 22.72
C PHE A 9 24.07 -9.08 23.89
N PRO A 10 23.73 -7.80 23.68
CA PRO A 10 23.43 -6.90 24.80
C PRO A 10 22.35 -7.55 25.70
N PRO A 11 22.29 -7.23 27.01
CA PRO A 11 21.33 -7.84 27.91
C PRO A 11 19.91 -7.66 27.33
N PRO A 12 19.08 -8.72 27.33
CA PRO A 12 17.74 -8.62 26.77
C PRO A 12 16.96 -7.54 27.53
N VAL A 13 16.43 -6.57 26.79
CA VAL A 13 15.41 -5.66 27.32
C VAL A 13 14.28 -6.53 27.87
N GLU A 14 13.85 -6.28 29.10
CA GLU A 14 12.74 -7.01 29.73
C GLU A 14 11.49 -6.91 28.85
N THR A 15 11.29 -7.93 28.02
CA THR A 15 10.30 -7.93 26.94
C THR A 15 9.20 -8.93 27.25
N TYR A 16 7.96 -8.45 27.15
CA TYR A 16 6.76 -9.24 27.39
C TYR A 16 5.88 -9.24 26.15
N ALA A 17 5.52 -10.42 25.67
CA ALA A 17 4.47 -10.54 24.68
C ALA A 17 3.11 -10.33 25.31
N VAL A 18 2.27 -9.51 24.68
CA VAL A 18 0.89 -9.23 25.09
C VAL A 18 -0.01 -9.54 23.92
N ASP A 19 -1.06 -10.31 24.12
CA ASP A 19 -2.01 -10.71 23.08
C ASP A 19 -3.43 -10.64 23.63
N PHE A 20 -4.35 -9.98 22.91
CA PHE A 20 -5.73 -9.81 23.34
C PHE A 20 -6.73 -10.56 22.47
N GLU A 21 -7.71 -11.16 23.14
CA GLU A 21 -8.83 -11.82 22.47
C GLU A 21 -10.13 -11.02 22.64
N THR A 22 -10.82 -10.86 21.52
CA THR A 22 -12.07 -10.09 21.42
C THR A 22 -13.17 -10.90 20.75
N THR A 23 -14.43 -10.62 21.09
CA THR A 23 -15.54 -11.30 20.42
C THR A 23 -15.71 -10.74 19.02
N TYR A 24 -15.80 -11.61 18.02
CA TYR A 24 -16.01 -11.21 16.63
C TYR A 24 -17.15 -12.00 15.98
N GLN A 25 -17.84 -11.36 15.03
CA GLN A 25 -18.84 -12.00 14.20
C GLN A 25 -18.59 -11.57 12.76
N LYS A 26 -18.06 -12.50 11.95
CA LYS A 26 -17.73 -12.24 10.54
C LYS A 26 -18.94 -11.63 9.82
N ARG A 27 -18.69 -10.59 9.02
CA ARG A 27 -19.69 -9.89 8.18
C ARG A 27 -20.81 -9.13 8.92
N VAL A 28 -20.79 -9.09 10.25
CA VAL A 28 -21.72 -8.28 11.05
C VAL A 28 -20.94 -7.24 11.84
N ARG A 29 -19.98 -7.71 12.65
CA ARG A 29 -19.06 -6.87 13.43
C ARG A 29 -17.64 -7.26 13.04
N ASP A 30 -17.17 -6.64 11.97
CA ASP A 30 -15.94 -6.99 11.27
C ASP A 30 -15.05 -5.75 11.09
N ILE A 31 -13.75 -5.91 11.37
CA ILE A 31 -12.73 -4.87 11.22
C ILE A 31 -12.64 -4.39 9.76
N ALA A 32 -12.96 -5.25 8.78
CA ALA A 32 -12.99 -4.84 7.37
C ALA A 32 -14.09 -3.82 7.06
N ILE A 33 -15.12 -3.71 7.90
CA ILE A 33 -16.22 -2.75 7.75
C ILE A 33 -15.93 -1.53 8.64
N LEU A 34 -15.85 -1.75 9.95
CA LEU A 34 -15.76 -0.70 10.97
C LEU A 34 -14.35 -0.14 11.18
N GLY A 35 -13.32 -0.77 10.62
CA GLY A 35 -11.95 -0.49 11.05
C GLY A 35 -11.71 -0.95 12.50
N THR A 36 -10.45 -0.93 12.95
CA THR A 36 -10.09 -1.49 14.26
C THR A 36 -10.68 -0.68 15.42
N ALA A 37 -10.57 0.65 15.39
CA ALA A 37 -10.99 1.51 16.50
C ALA A 37 -12.49 1.39 16.79
N ARG A 38 -13.36 1.60 15.79
CA ARG A 38 -14.82 1.46 15.96
C ARG A 38 -15.24 0.02 16.26
N TYR A 39 -14.56 -0.98 15.68
CA TYR A 39 -14.81 -2.39 16.01
C TYR A 39 -14.58 -2.66 17.49
N VAL A 40 -13.41 -2.27 18.01
CA VAL A 40 -13.01 -2.49 19.40
C VAL A 40 -13.91 -1.70 20.36
N SER A 41 -14.20 -0.43 20.05
CA SER A 41 -15.03 0.43 20.89
C SER A 41 -16.53 0.12 20.83
N HIS A 42 -16.96 -0.77 19.92
CA HIS A 42 -18.38 -1.13 19.79
C HIS A 42 -18.91 -1.72 21.11
N PRO A 43 -20.11 -1.32 21.59
CA PRO A 43 -20.64 -1.77 22.89
C PRO A 43 -20.77 -3.30 23.03
N GLU A 44 -21.03 -3.98 21.93
CA GLU A 44 -21.14 -5.45 21.89
C GLU A 44 -19.80 -6.18 21.74
N THR A 45 -18.70 -5.48 21.41
CA THR A 45 -17.38 -6.10 21.37
C THR A 45 -16.92 -6.30 22.81
N LYS A 46 -16.73 -7.56 23.20
CA LYS A 46 -16.20 -7.92 24.52
C LYS A 46 -14.71 -8.15 24.38
N LEU A 47 -13.94 -7.51 25.25
CA LEU A 47 -12.52 -7.75 25.47
C LEU A 47 -12.47 -8.66 26.69
N TYR A 48 -12.20 -9.95 26.49
CA TYR A 48 -12.51 -10.95 27.51
C TYR A 48 -11.28 -11.74 27.97
N LEU A 49 -10.20 -11.72 27.21
CA LEU A 49 -8.98 -12.43 27.56
C LEU A 49 -7.75 -11.68 27.10
N VAL A 50 -6.71 -11.72 27.94
CA VAL A 50 -5.36 -11.30 27.60
C VAL A 50 -4.39 -12.42 27.94
N SER A 51 -3.39 -12.61 27.09
CA SER A 51 -2.24 -13.45 27.35
C SER A 51 -0.98 -12.61 27.48
N ILE A 52 -0.19 -12.85 28.52
CA ILE A 52 1.09 -12.19 28.78
C ILE A 52 2.16 -13.27 28.93
N HIS A 53 3.25 -13.15 28.17
CA HIS A 53 4.37 -14.09 28.25
C HIS A 53 5.72 -13.36 28.25
N GLY A 54 6.61 -13.67 29.17
CA GLY A 54 7.98 -13.13 29.16
C GLY A 54 8.85 -13.65 30.29
N LEU A 55 10.08 -13.14 30.38
CA LEU A 55 11.01 -13.46 31.45
C LEU A 55 11.09 -12.29 32.43
N ARG A 56 10.94 -12.60 33.72
CA ARG A 56 11.20 -11.67 34.82
C ARG A 56 12.70 -11.41 34.98
N PRO A 57 13.09 -10.33 35.68
CA PRO A 57 14.50 -10.02 35.96
C PRO A 57 15.27 -11.16 36.64
N ASP A 58 14.59 -11.98 37.45
CA ASP A 58 15.17 -13.13 38.16
C ASP A 58 15.30 -14.39 37.28
N GLY A 59 14.93 -14.31 36.00
CA GLY A 59 14.94 -15.41 35.05
C GLY A 59 13.71 -16.33 35.13
N SER A 60 12.76 -16.06 36.03
CA SER A 60 11.51 -16.82 36.08
C SER A 60 10.56 -16.42 34.94
N VAL A 61 9.74 -17.37 34.48
CA VAL A 61 8.75 -17.11 33.43
C VAL A 61 7.51 -16.47 34.03
N LEU A 62 7.06 -15.36 33.43
CA LEU A 62 5.70 -14.87 33.56
C LEU A 62 4.90 -15.45 32.39
N SER A 63 3.88 -16.26 32.69
CA SER A 63 2.93 -16.76 31.70
C SER A 63 1.53 -16.67 32.28
N TYR A 64 0.75 -15.72 31.78
CA TYR A 64 -0.63 -15.46 32.17
C TYR A 64 -1.53 -15.58 30.94
N SER A 65 -2.70 -16.20 31.07
CA SER A 65 -3.77 -16.16 30.08
C SER A 65 -5.10 -16.26 30.81
N GLY A 66 -5.94 -15.23 30.66
CA GLY A 66 -7.18 -15.13 31.43
C GLY A 66 -7.84 -13.75 31.36
N PRO A 67 -8.80 -13.48 32.26
CA PRO A 67 -9.53 -12.21 32.28
C PRO A 67 -8.62 -10.98 32.40
N ILE A 68 -8.89 -9.96 31.58
CA ILE A 68 -8.06 -8.74 31.49
C ILE A 68 -7.86 -8.08 32.85
N GLU A 69 -8.89 -8.07 33.69
CA GLU A 69 -8.92 -7.42 35.00
C GLU A 69 -8.02 -8.11 36.05
N GLN A 70 -7.66 -9.37 35.81
CA GLN A 70 -6.86 -10.19 36.72
C GLN A 70 -5.40 -10.32 36.25
N ALA A 71 -5.06 -9.76 35.09
CA ALA A 71 -3.72 -9.85 34.55
C ALA A 71 -2.72 -9.05 35.42
N PRO A 72 -1.47 -9.52 35.55
CA PRO A 72 -0.45 -8.89 36.39
C PRO A 72 0.17 -7.64 35.74
N TRP A 73 -0.66 -6.64 35.42
CA TRP A 73 -0.26 -5.41 34.71
C TRP A 73 0.90 -4.66 35.37
N GLN A 74 0.94 -4.65 36.70
CA GLN A 74 2.00 -3.99 37.47
C GLN A 74 3.37 -4.65 37.29
N GLU A 75 3.44 -5.95 36.94
CA GLU A 75 4.71 -6.63 36.69
C GLU A 75 5.34 -6.20 35.35
N ILE A 76 4.52 -5.75 34.39
CA ILE A 76 4.96 -5.41 33.02
C ILE A 76 4.86 -3.91 32.71
N ASP A 77 4.43 -3.09 33.68
CA ASP A 77 4.36 -1.65 33.54
C ASP A 77 5.76 -1.04 33.31
N GLY A 78 5.85 -0.08 32.38
CA GLY A 78 7.11 0.54 31.96
C GLY A 78 8.11 -0.40 31.29
N ARG A 79 7.68 -1.62 30.92
CA ARG A 79 8.52 -2.62 30.23
C ARG A 79 8.29 -2.59 28.72
N HIS A 80 9.15 -3.28 27.98
CA HIS A 80 9.02 -3.39 26.53
C HIS A 80 7.96 -4.45 26.18
N TRP A 81 7.00 -4.10 25.34
CA TRP A 81 5.93 -5.02 24.94
C TRP A 81 6.04 -5.43 23.47
N VAL A 82 5.60 -6.64 23.16
CA VAL A 82 5.51 -7.12 21.79
C VAL A 82 4.18 -7.81 21.52
N SER A 83 3.63 -7.65 20.32
CA SER A 83 2.43 -8.40 19.92
C SER A 83 2.50 -8.82 18.47
N HIS A 84 1.85 -9.94 18.15
CA HIS A 84 1.73 -10.41 16.78
C HIS A 84 0.53 -9.75 16.09
N ASN A 85 0.69 -8.45 15.83
CA ASN A 85 -0.29 -7.44 15.35
C ASN A 85 -0.51 -6.30 16.37
N ALA A 86 0.59 -5.70 16.85
CA ALA A 86 0.57 -4.70 17.91
C ALA A 86 -0.36 -3.49 17.67
N ALA A 87 -0.63 -3.09 16.42
CA ALA A 87 -1.62 -2.03 16.16
C ALA A 87 -3.03 -2.41 16.64
N PHE A 88 -3.42 -3.68 16.48
CA PHE A 88 -4.69 -4.19 16.99
C PHE A 88 -4.67 -4.27 18.51
N ASP A 89 -3.66 -4.93 19.08
CA ASP A 89 -3.54 -5.13 20.52
C ASP A 89 -3.43 -3.81 21.30
N ALA A 90 -2.71 -2.82 20.77
CA ALA A 90 -2.66 -1.48 21.35
C ALA A 90 -4.03 -0.79 21.32
N THR A 91 -4.82 -0.99 20.27
CA THR A 91 -6.19 -0.46 20.20
C THR A 91 -7.10 -1.12 21.24
N VAL A 92 -6.98 -2.44 21.41
CA VAL A 92 -7.71 -3.18 22.46
C VAL A 92 -7.29 -2.72 23.85
N PHE A 93 -6.00 -2.54 24.09
CA PHE A 93 -5.45 -2.05 25.35
C PHE A 93 -6.01 -0.68 25.73
N MET A 94 -5.97 0.30 24.81
CA MET A 94 -6.50 1.64 25.08
C MET A 94 -8.00 1.60 25.40
N GLU A 95 -8.77 0.78 24.69
CA GLU A 95 -10.19 0.61 24.98
C GLU A 95 -10.43 -0.09 26.33
N ALA A 96 -9.62 -1.09 26.68
CA ALA A 96 -9.72 -1.78 27.96
C ALA A 96 -9.38 -0.84 29.14
N VAL A 97 -8.38 0.05 28.99
CA VAL A 97 -8.11 1.14 29.94
C VAL A 97 -9.31 2.09 30.01
N ARG A 98 -9.87 2.52 28.87
CA ARG A 98 -11.05 3.41 28.83
C ARG A 98 -12.27 2.80 29.53
N ARG A 99 -12.45 1.48 29.44
CA ARG A 99 -13.51 0.71 30.12
C ARG A 99 -13.22 0.42 31.60
N GLY A 100 -12.03 0.74 32.09
CA GLY A 100 -11.59 0.44 33.46
C GLY A 100 -11.29 -1.04 33.70
N GLN A 101 -11.09 -1.85 32.65
CA GLN A 101 -10.65 -3.24 32.77
C GLN A 101 -9.16 -3.35 33.06
N ILE A 102 -8.37 -2.37 32.60
CA ILE A 102 -6.94 -2.25 32.89
C ILE A 102 -6.74 -1.01 33.77
N PRO A 103 -5.93 -1.08 34.84
CA PRO A 103 -5.62 0.07 35.67
C PRO A 103 -5.05 1.24 34.86
N GLY A 104 -5.56 2.45 35.11
CA GLY A 104 -4.99 3.67 34.52
C GLY A 104 -3.54 3.88 34.97
N GLY A 105 -2.69 4.35 34.05
CA GLY A 105 -1.27 4.62 34.29
C GLY A 105 -0.32 3.52 33.85
N VAL A 106 -0.82 2.28 33.66
CA VAL A 106 -0.03 1.20 33.05
C VAL A 106 0.27 1.56 31.60
N ALA A 107 1.53 1.46 31.19
CA ALA A 107 1.92 1.64 29.80
C ALA A 107 3.25 0.94 29.48
N PRO A 108 3.45 0.44 28.24
CA PRO A 108 4.77 0.03 27.80
C PRO A 108 5.70 1.22 27.61
N VAL A 109 7.02 0.98 27.74
CA VAL A 109 8.02 1.96 27.28
C VAL A 109 8.01 2.06 25.75
N GLU A 110 7.89 0.92 25.08
CA GLU A 110 7.81 0.77 23.63
C GLU A 110 6.98 -0.49 23.32
N TRP A 111 6.30 -0.51 22.17
CA TRP A 111 5.47 -1.64 21.75
C TRP A 111 5.74 -2.03 20.30
N ASP A 112 6.36 -3.19 20.10
CA ASP A 112 6.77 -3.68 18.78
C ASP A 112 5.90 -4.80 18.21
N CYS A 113 5.90 -4.89 16.88
CA CYS A 113 5.05 -5.80 16.13
C CYS A 113 5.85 -6.94 15.50
N THR A 114 5.69 -8.16 16.03
CA THR A 114 6.38 -9.34 15.48
C THR A 114 5.86 -9.76 14.11
N ALA A 115 4.64 -9.35 13.73
CA ALA A 115 4.15 -9.51 12.36
C ALA A 115 4.89 -8.61 11.35
N ASN A 116 5.33 -7.41 11.78
CA ASN A 116 6.15 -6.53 10.96
C ASN A 116 7.61 -7.02 10.90
N LEU A 117 8.14 -7.55 12.02
CA LEU A 117 9.43 -8.26 12.05
C LEU A 117 9.45 -9.44 11.07
N ALA A 118 8.43 -10.30 11.10
CA ALA A 118 8.33 -11.45 10.21
C ALA A 118 8.35 -11.03 8.73
N VAL A 119 7.61 -9.98 8.37
CA VAL A 119 7.62 -9.43 7.00
C VAL A 119 8.98 -8.86 6.62
N PHE A 120 9.65 -8.13 7.53
CA PHE A 120 11.00 -7.62 7.28
C PHE A 120 11.99 -8.76 6.97
N LEU A 121 11.84 -9.90 7.64
CA LEU A 121 12.65 -11.11 7.42
C LEU A 121 12.25 -11.90 6.17
N GLY A 122 11.24 -11.45 5.40
CA GLY A 122 10.75 -12.14 4.20
C GLY A 122 9.82 -13.33 4.47
N SER A 123 9.35 -13.49 5.71
CA SER A 123 8.35 -14.49 6.08
C SER A 123 6.92 -13.97 5.87
N GLY A 124 5.96 -14.91 5.78
CA GLY A 124 4.54 -14.57 5.80
C GLY A 124 4.11 -13.86 7.09
N ARG A 125 3.20 -12.90 6.97
CA ARG A 125 2.77 -11.98 8.05
C ARG A 125 2.01 -12.65 9.20
N SER A 126 1.25 -13.72 8.94
CA SER A 126 0.41 -14.36 9.97
C SER A 126 1.25 -15.15 10.97
N LEU A 127 0.79 -15.28 12.23
CA LEU A 127 1.55 -15.96 13.27
C LEU A 127 1.93 -17.38 12.87
N ALA A 128 0.97 -18.13 12.32
CA ALA A 128 1.24 -19.47 11.84
C ALA A 128 2.33 -19.54 10.76
N ALA A 129 2.29 -18.62 9.78
CA ALA A 129 3.30 -18.57 8.73
C ALA A 129 4.68 -18.16 9.28
N ALA A 130 4.71 -17.17 10.18
CA ALA A 130 5.94 -16.75 10.85
C ALA A 130 6.55 -17.86 11.70
N CYS A 131 5.75 -18.58 12.50
CA CYS A 131 6.21 -19.72 13.29
C CYS A 131 6.70 -20.87 12.41
N GLU A 132 5.99 -21.18 11.31
CA GLU A 132 6.39 -22.25 10.41
C GLU A 132 7.74 -21.94 9.73
N MET A 133 7.88 -20.72 9.21
CA MET A 133 9.07 -20.32 8.45
C MET A 133 10.28 -19.96 9.33
N LEU A 134 10.06 -19.30 10.47
CA LEU A 134 11.13 -18.75 11.31
C LEU A 134 11.42 -19.58 12.56
N LEU A 135 10.47 -20.40 13.04
CA LEU A 135 10.67 -21.27 14.21
C LEU A 135 10.60 -22.76 13.87
N GLY A 136 10.14 -23.13 12.66
CA GLY A 136 9.90 -24.53 12.30
C GLY A 136 8.73 -25.17 13.07
N VAL A 137 7.80 -24.36 13.58
CA VAL A 137 6.67 -24.80 14.42
C VAL A 137 5.35 -24.61 13.69
N THR A 138 4.57 -25.68 13.55
CA THR A 138 3.20 -25.61 13.03
C THR A 138 2.25 -25.11 14.12
N VAL A 139 1.44 -24.10 13.79
CA VAL A 139 0.39 -23.55 14.67
C VAL A 139 -0.98 -24.06 14.22
N ASP A 140 -1.70 -24.72 15.13
CA ASP A 140 -3.07 -25.18 14.90
C ASP A 140 -4.07 -24.02 15.06
N LYS A 141 -4.98 -23.86 14.07
CA LYS A 141 -5.98 -22.78 14.02
C LYS A 141 -7.40 -23.24 14.37
N THR A 142 -7.60 -24.52 14.66
CA THR A 142 -8.93 -25.10 14.92
C THR A 142 -9.68 -24.37 16.03
N VAL A 143 -9.05 -24.13 17.18
CA VAL A 143 -9.67 -23.45 18.33
C VAL A 143 -10.14 -22.04 17.93
N ARG A 144 -9.30 -21.26 17.24
CA ARG A 144 -9.64 -19.90 16.77
C ARG A 144 -10.82 -19.89 15.81
N ASP A 145 -10.88 -20.83 14.87
CA ASP A 145 -11.98 -20.95 13.92
C ASP A 145 -13.29 -21.29 14.63
N GLU A 146 -13.24 -22.13 15.67
CA GLU A 146 -14.40 -22.48 16.49
C GLU A 146 -14.88 -21.34 17.42
N MET A 147 -14.08 -20.30 17.67
CA MET A 147 -14.46 -19.14 18.48
C MET A 147 -15.37 -18.15 17.73
N ASN A 148 -15.48 -18.24 16.40
CA ASN A 148 -16.29 -17.32 15.59
C ASN A 148 -17.75 -17.27 16.03
N GLY A 149 -18.25 -16.08 16.37
CA GLY A 149 -19.65 -15.87 16.78
C GLY A 149 -20.01 -16.41 18.17
N LYS A 150 -19.04 -16.92 18.93
CA LYS A 150 -19.23 -17.31 20.34
C LYS A 150 -18.81 -16.16 21.26
N THR A 151 -19.52 -15.99 22.36
CA THR A 151 -19.07 -15.18 23.50
C THR A 151 -18.53 -16.08 24.61
N TRP A 152 -17.75 -15.52 25.52
CA TRP A 152 -17.21 -16.25 26.68
C TRP A 152 -18.32 -17.01 27.42
N GLU A 153 -19.48 -16.38 27.63
CA GLU A 153 -20.63 -16.94 28.33
C GLU A 153 -21.25 -18.12 27.58
N THR A 154 -21.23 -18.10 26.24
CA THR A 154 -21.76 -19.19 25.39
C THR A 154 -20.81 -20.36 25.21
N MET A 155 -19.52 -20.20 25.54
CA MET A 155 -18.52 -21.27 25.46
C MET A 155 -18.68 -22.26 26.63
N THR A 156 -18.52 -23.56 26.36
CA THR A 156 -18.47 -24.58 27.43
C THR A 156 -17.21 -24.39 28.27
N PRO A 157 -17.20 -24.84 29.54
CA PRO A 157 -16.01 -24.76 30.39
C PRO A 157 -14.76 -25.38 29.74
N GLU A 158 -14.91 -26.53 29.07
CA GLU A 158 -13.82 -27.23 28.38
C GLU A 158 -13.28 -26.39 27.22
N PHE A 159 -14.17 -25.75 26.45
CA PHE A 159 -13.76 -24.91 25.33
C PHE A 159 -13.11 -23.59 25.81
N ARG A 160 -13.56 -23.02 26.93
CA ARG A 160 -12.89 -21.87 27.56
C ARG A 160 -11.45 -22.21 27.95
N GLN A 161 -11.23 -23.38 28.53
CA GLN A 161 -9.89 -23.84 28.87
C GLN A 161 -9.02 -24.02 27.62
N ALA A 162 -9.56 -24.61 26.55
CA ALA A 162 -8.86 -24.73 25.28
C ALA A 162 -8.52 -23.36 24.66
N ALA A 163 -9.42 -22.37 24.76
CA ALA A 163 -9.18 -21.01 24.30
C ALA A 163 -8.09 -20.30 25.11
N ILE A 164 -8.08 -20.44 26.44
CA ILE A 164 -7.01 -19.92 27.33
C ILE A 164 -5.65 -20.49 26.91
N GLU A 165 -5.56 -21.81 26.71
CA GLU A 165 -4.33 -22.47 26.33
C GLU A 165 -3.87 -22.10 24.91
N TYR A 166 -4.80 -21.91 23.98
CA TYR A 166 -4.53 -21.42 22.64
C TYR A 166 -3.92 -20.01 22.69
N ALA A 167 -4.57 -19.07 23.38
CA ALA A 167 -4.09 -17.68 23.47
C ALA A 167 -2.74 -17.59 24.21
N ALA A 168 -2.54 -18.40 25.26
CA ALA A 168 -1.26 -18.48 25.96
C ALA A 168 -0.11 -18.91 25.03
N LYS A 169 -0.39 -19.86 24.12
CA LYS A 169 0.58 -20.30 23.11
C LYS A 169 0.87 -19.20 22.10
N ASP A 170 -0.14 -18.44 21.66
CA ASP A 170 0.06 -17.34 20.70
C ASP A 170 0.98 -16.25 21.30
N ALA A 171 0.79 -15.87 22.57
CA ALA A 171 1.71 -14.98 23.29
C ALA A 171 3.13 -15.54 23.42
N LEU A 172 3.28 -16.83 23.77
CA LEU A 172 4.59 -17.50 23.80
C LEU A 172 5.27 -17.46 22.42
N ARG A 173 4.55 -17.79 21.34
CA ARG A 173 5.11 -17.77 19.98
C ARG A 173 5.52 -16.37 19.55
N CYS A 174 4.73 -15.36 19.89
CA CYS A 174 5.10 -13.96 19.69
C CYS A 174 6.42 -13.62 20.39
N TRP A 175 6.55 -14.00 21.67
CA TRP A 175 7.76 -13.76 22.45
C TRP A 175 8.99 -14.49 21.87
N GLU A 176 8.85 -15.76 21.46
CA GLU A 176 9.92 -16.51 20.81
C GLU A 176 10.37 -15.84 19.51
N LEU A 177 9.44 -15.44 18.64
CA LEU A 177 9.76 -14.73 17.41
C LEU A 177 10.59 -13.48 17.69
N TRP A 178 10.20 -12.69 18.68
CA TRP A 178 10.95 -11.50 19.08
C TRP A 178 12.36 -11.86 19.56
N ASN A 179 12.48 -12.80 20.50
CA ASN A 179 13.76 -13.13 21.12
C ASN A 179 14.77 -13.73 20.15
N PHE A 180 14.32 -14.55 19.20
CA PHE A 180 15.23 -15.17 18.24
C PHE A 180 15.63 -14.21 17.12
N TRP A 181 14.74 -13.30 16.72
CA TRP A 181 14.90 -12.61 15.43
C TRP A 181 14.97 -11.07 15.51
N SER A 182 14.57 -10.44 16.61
CA SER A 182 14.58 -8.96 16.73
C SER A 182 15.96 -8.34 16.50
N ALA A 183 17.03 -9.03 16.87
CA ALA A 183 18.41 -8.57 16.64
C ALA A 183 18.77 -8.42 15.15
N LYS A 184 17.98 -9.00 14.23
CA LYS A 184 18.12 -8.83 12.78
C LYS A 184 17.35 -7.62 12.24
N TRP A 185 16.52 -6.98 13.05
CA TRP A 185 15.68 -5.87 12.62
C TRP A 185 16.34 -4.52 12.93
N PRO A 186 16.77 -3.75 11.91
CA PRO A 186 17.47 -2.49 12.15
C PRO A 186 16.60 -1.50 12.91
N ALA A 187 17.20 -0.72 13.80
CA ALA A 187 16.49 0.25 14.64
C ALA A 187 15.62 1.24 13.83
N GLN A 188 16.08 1.64 12.64
CA GLN A 188 15.32 2.49 11.75
C GLN A 188 14.03 1.82 11.24
N GLU A 189 14.06 0.53 10.96
CA GLU A 189 12.89 -0.22 10.53
C GLU A 189 11.92 -0.49 11.67
N VAL A 190 12.44 -0.70 12.88
CA VAL A 190 11.64 -0.72 14.11
C VAL A 190 10.92 0.62 14.29
N ALA A 191 11.63 1.74 14.16
CA ALA A 191 11.05 3.08 14.23
C ALA A 191 9.98 3.32 13.16
N LEU A 192 10.21 2.91 11.91
CA LEU A 192 9.21 2.98 10.84
C LEU A 192 7.99 2.11 11.13
N SER A 193 8.19 0.94 11.73
CA SER A 193 7.11 0.05 12.15
C SER A 193 6.21 0.71 13.19
N ARG A 194 6.82 1.27 14.25
CA ARG A 194 6.13 2.00 15.31
C ARG A 194 5.43 3.24 14.77
N HIS A 195 6.10 4.03 13.94
CA HIS A 195 5.52 5.19 13.27
C HIS A 195 4.30 4.80 12.44
N THR A 196 4.40 3.73 11.62
CA THR A 196 3.27 3.25 10.81
C THR A 196 2.03 2.98 11.66
N MET A 197 2.21 2.31 12.82
CA MET A 197 1.12 2.02 13.74
C MET A 197 0.57 3.30 14.40
N ALA A 198 1.46 4.17 14.88
CA ALA A 198 1.10 5.42 15.56
C ALA A 198 0.38 6.40 14.61
N MET A 199 0.86 6.57 13.39
CA MET A 199 0.24 7.39 12.35
C MET A 199 -1.15 6.87 11.98
N ALA A 200 -1.28 5.56 11.75
CA ALA A 200 -2.55 4.95 11.37
C ALA A 200 -3.60 5.06 12.49
N LEU A 201 -3.17 4.95 13.75
CA LEU A 201 -4.00 5.17 14.92
C LEU A 201 -4.37 6.66 15.11
N ARG A 202 -3.42 7.57 14.93
CA ARG A 202 -3.63 9.02 14.94
C ARG A 202 -4.71 9.42 13.93
N GLY A 203 -4.71 8.79 12.75
CA GLY A 203 -5.74 8.95 11.73
C GLY A 203 -5.79 10.35 11.10
N VAL A 204 -6.83 10.60 10.33
CA VAL A 204 -7.06 11.88 9.62
C VAL A 204 -8.43 12.44 9.99
N ALA A 205 -8.59 13.77 10.06
CA ALA A 205 -9.92 14.34 10.31
C ALA A 205 -10.79 14.24 9.05
N ILE A 206 -12.08 13.92 9.25
CA ILE A 206 -13.05 13.72 8.16
C ILE A 206 -14.20 14.72 8.31
N ASP A 207 -14.52 15.42 7.23
CA ASP A 207 -15.73 16.24 7.16
C ASP A 207 -16.96 15.33 6.91
N LEU A 208 -17.60 14.93 8.00
CA LEU A 208 -18.79 14.07 7.95
C LEU A 208 -19.98 14.74 7.25
N ASN A 209 -20.10 16.08 7.28
CA ASN A 209 -21.17 16.77 6.57
C ASN A 209 -20.98 16.66 5.06
N TYR A 210 -19.74 16.87 4.59
CA TYR A 210 -19.38 16.68 3.19
C TYR A 210 -19.54 15.21 2.75
N VAL A 211 -19.20 14.25 3.62
CA VAL A 211 -19.42 12.82 3.37
C VAL A 211 -20.91 12.50 3.20
N GLU A 212 -21.79 12.97 4.09
CA GLU A 212 -23.23 12.70 3.99
C GLU A 212 -23.88 13.35 2.76
N ASP A 213 -23.53 14.60 2.46
CA ASP A 213 -23.97 15.28 1.24
C ASP A 213 -23.50 14.53 -0.02
N GLY A 214 -22.22 14.12 -0.04
CA GLY A 214 -21.66 13.30 -1.11
C GLY A 214 -22.38 11.96 -1.27
N LEU A 215 -22.68 11.26 -0.18
CA LEU A 215 -23.44 10.00 -0.19
C LEU A 215 -24.86 10.20 -0.72
N GLN A 216 -25.55 11.27 -0.35
CA GLN A 216 -26.88 11.58 -0.85
C GLN A 216 -26.86 11.80 -2.36
N LYS A 217 -25.93 12.62 -2.86
CA LYS A 217 -25.75 12.90 -4.29
C LYS A 217 -25.36 11.64 -5.07
N LEU A 218 -24.42 10.85 -4.55
CA LEU A 218 -23.99 9.61 -5.21
C LEU A 218 -25.11 8.56 -5.27
N LYS A 219 -25.99 8.48 -4.26
CA LYS A 219 -27.18 7.60 -4.32
C LYS A 219 -28.15 8.02 -5.42
N GLN A 220 -28.37 9.31 -5.61
CA GLN A 220 -29.18 9.83 -6.73
C GLN A 220 -28.52 9.51 -8.08
N ALA A 221 -27.20 9.73 -8.17
CA ALA A 221 -26.42 9.38 -9.35
C ALA A 221 -26.47 7.89 -9.68
N LEU A 222 -26.34 7.03 -8.65
CA LEU A 222 -26.39 5.58 -8.79
C LEU A 222 -27.77 5.14 -9.31
N TRP A 223 -28.84 5.64 -8.71
CA TRP A 223 -30.19 5.32 -9.14
C TRP A 223 -30.45 5.74 -10.59
N ALA A 224 -30.07 6.96 -10.97
CA ALA A 224 -30.21 7.44 -12.36
C ALA A 224 -29.36 6.64 -13.35
N CYS A 225 -28.17 6.20 -12.91
CA CYS A 225 -27.31 5.30 -13.69
C CYS A 225 -27.95 3.93 -13.91
N GLU A 226 -28.58 3.37 -12.88
CA GLU A 226 -29.26 2.08 -12.93
C GLU A 226 -30.48 2.08 -13.86
N GLN A 227 -31.21 3.20 -13.97
CA GLN A 227 -32.31 3.35 -14.94
C GLN A 227 -31.87 3.19 -16.41
N ARG A 228 -30.57 3.33 -16.70
CA ARG A 228 -30.01 3.17 -18.05
C ARG A 228 -29.58 1.74 -18.34
N ILE A 229 -29.74 0.81 -17.39
CA ILE A 229 -29.27 -0.58 -17.49
C ILE A 229 -30.48 -1.53 -17.56
N PRO A 230 -30.74 -2.17 -18.72
CA PRO A 230 -32.00 -2.88 -18.99
C PRO A 230 -32.36 -4.01 -18.01
N TRP A 231 -31.36 -4.68 -17.45
CA TRP A 231 -31.58 -5.86 -16.59
C TRP A 231 -31.63 -5.53 -15.09
N VAL A 232 -31.54 -4.25 -14.71
CA VAL A 232 -31.73 -3.86 -13.31
C VAL A 232 -33.18 -4.13 -12.91
N GLY A 233 -33.37 -4.81 -11.78
CA GLY A 233 -34.70 -5.24 -11.30
C GLY A 233 -35.22 -6.53 -11.94
N GLU A 234 -34.52 -7.11 -12.92
CA GLU A 234 -34.86 -8.42 -13.46
C GLU A 234 -34.38 -9.56 -12.54
N LEU A 235 -35.07 -10.69 -12.59
CA LEU A 235 -34.70 -11.91 -11.87
C LEU A 235 -34.04 -12.93 -12.81
N ASP A 236 -33.04 -13.64 -12.30
CA ASP A 236 -32.43 -14.78 -12.98
C ASP A 236 -33.33 -16.03 -12.91
N ALA A 237 -32.89 -17.11 -13.55
CA ALA A 237 -33.63 -18.38 -13.58
C ALA A 237 -33.82 -19.04 -12.19
N LYS A 238 -33.16 -18.52 -11.14
CA LYS A 238 -33.29 -18.96 -9.76
C LYS A 238 -34.12 -17.98 -8.91
N GLY A 239 -34.75 -16.98 -9.53
CA GLY A 239 -35.53 -15.95 -8.84
C GLY A 239 -34.68 -14.93 -8.09
N LYS A 240 -33.39 -14.80 -8.40
CA LYS A 240 -32.48 -13.83 -7.77
C LYS A 240 -32.28 -12.63 -8.68
N GLU A 241 -32.28 -11.42 -8.12
CA GLU A 241 -31.97 -10.21 -8.88
C GLU A 241 -30.65 -10.30 -9.66
N ILE A 242 -30.71 -9.90 -10.92
CA ILE A 242 -29.54 -9.86 -11.80
C ILE A 242 -28.65 -8.68 -11.40
N THR A 243 -27.42 -8.97 -10.99
CA THR A 243 -26.46 -7.94 -10.62
C THR A 243 -26.04 -7.08 -11.82
N VAL A 244 -25.84 -5.78 -11.63
CA VAL A 244 -25.34 -4.85 -12.67
C VAL A 244 -24.07 -5.36 -13.37
N GLY A 245 -23.15 -5.98 -12.62
CA GLY A 245 -21.91 -6.55 -13.16
C GLY A 245 -22.06 -7.85 -13.97
N SER A 246 -23.28 -8.36 -14.20
CA SER A 246 -23.51 -9.65 -14.85
C SER A 246 -23.04 -9.66 -16.30
N ARG A 247 -21.99 -10.43 -16.58
CA ARG A 247 -21.48 -10.64 -17.95
C ARG A 247 -22.53 -11.23 -18.89
N LYS A 248 -23.36 -12.14 -18.37
CA LYS A 248 -24.41 -12.81 -19.14
C LYS A 248 -25.50 -11.81 -19.55
N ALA A 249 -25.94 -10.97 -18.62
CA ALA A 249 -26.97 -9.98 -18.89
C ALA A 249 -26.46 -8.87 -19.83
N LEU A 250 -25.23 -8.39 -19.61
CA LEU A 250 -24.58 -7.47 -20.53
C LEU A 250 -24.49 -8.05 -21.94
N ALA A 251 -24.03 -9.31 -22.09
CA ALA A 251 -23.94 -9.95 -23.40
C ALA A 251 -25.32 -10.10 -24.07
N ALA A 252 -26.36 -10.45 -23.32
CA ALA A 252 -27.73 -10.55 -23.84
C ALA A 252 -28.24 -9.18 -24.32
N ALA A 253 -28.04 -8.12 -23.55
CA ALA A 253 -28.41 -6.77 -23.93
C ALA A 253 -27.62 -6.27 -25.16
N CYS A 254 -26.35 -6.63 -25.28
CA CYS A 254 -25.53 -6.33 -26.47
C CYS A 254 -26.12 -6.98 -27.73
N VAL A 255 -26.45 -8.27 -27.65
CA VAL A 255 -27.07 -9.00 -28.76
C VAL A 255 -28.41 -8.39 -29.13
N ALA A 256 -29.25 -8.05 -28.14
CA ALA A 256 -30.55 -7.39 -28.37
C ALA A 256 -30.40 -6.01 -29.04
N ALA A 257 -29.34 -5.26 -28.70
CA ALA A 257 -29.01 -3.97 -29.32
C ALA A 257 -28.25 -4.09 -30.67
N GLY A 258 -28.00 -5.31 -31.15
CA GLY A 258 -27.27 -5.55 -32.40
C GLY A 258 -25.81 -5.11 -32.36
N ILE A 259 -25.15 -5.23 -31.19
CA ILE A 259 -23.72 -4.95 -31.01
C ILE A 259 -22.99 -6.20 -30.49
N PRO A 260 -21.71 -6.41 -30.86
CA PRO A 260 -20.95 -7.55 -30.36
C PRO A 260 -20.72 -7.41 -28.85
N PRO A 261 -20.83 -8.49 -28.05
CA PRO A 261 -20.52 -8.44 -26.63
C PRO A 261 -19.02 -8.21 -26.40
N PRO A 262 -18.62 -7.57 -25.28
CA PRO A 262 -17.21 -7.29 -25.02
C PRO A 262 -16.46 -8.57 -24.64
N ALA A 263 -15.21 -8.69 -25.10
CA ALA A 263 -14.35 -9.82 -24.76
C ALA A 263 -13.95 -9.89 -23.27
N SER A 264 -14.04 -8.75 -22.57
CA SER A 264 -13.80 -8.64 -21.14
C SER A 264 -14.65 -7.52 -20.56
N THR A 265 -15.06 -7.68 -19.31
CA THR A 265 -15.74 -6.64 -18.53
C THR A 265 -14.90 -6.20 -17.33
N ALA A 266 -13.61 -6.55 -17.27
CA ALA A 266 -12.76 -6.16 -16.14
C ALA A 266 -12.58 -4.63 -16.07
N ASP A 267 -12.59 -4.07 -14.86
CA ASP A 267 -12.30 -2.65 -14.64
C ASP A 267 -10.86 -2.33 -15.09
N LYS A 268 -10.65 -1.16 -15.69
CA LYS A 268 -9.36 -0.76 -16.34
C LYS A 268 -8.90 -1.69 -17.47
N ASN A 269 -9.81 -2.46 -18.07
CA ASN A 269 -9.51 -3.23 -19.27
C ASN A 269 -9.87 -2.40 -20.50
N GLU A 270 -8.87 -1.95 -21.23
CA GLU A 270 -9.07 -1.05 -22.35
C GLU A 270 -9.86 -1.64 -23.52
N ILE A 271 -9.92 -2.97 -23.63
CA ILE A 271 -10.79 -3.61 -24.62
C ILE A 271 -12.24 -3.24 -24.31
N PHE A 272 -12.59 -3.18 -23.02
CA PHE A 272 -13.90 -2.74 -22.56
C PHE A 272 -14.08 -1.23 -22.73
N ASP A 273 -13.06 -0.42 -22.44
CA ASP A 273 -13.15 1.04 -22.60
C ASP A 273 -13.37 1.46 -24.06
N ARG A 274 -12.60 0.90 -25.00
CA ARG A 274 -12.77 1.17 -26.43
C ARG A 274 -14.09 0.65 -26.97
N TRP A 275 -14.49 -0.53 -26.50
CA TRP A 275 -15.79 -1.08 -26.84
C TRP A 275 -16.91 -0.15 -26.33
N ALA A 276 -16.75 0.43 -25.14
CA ALA A 276 -17.71 1.37 -24.59
C ALA A 276 -17.80 2.67 -25.40
N GLU A 277 -16.67 3.27 -25.77
CA GLU A 277 -16.63 4.47 -26.62
C GLU A 277 -17.25 4.22 -28.01
N GLN A 278 -17.03 3.04 -28.59
CA GLN A 278 -17.55 2.71 -29.93
C GLN A 278 -19.07 2.55 -29.95
N PHE A 279 -19.66 2.08 -28.85
CA PHE A 279 -21.07 1.67 -28.82
C PHE A 279 -21.93 2.49 -27.85
N SER A 280 -21.38 3.47 -27.12
CA SER A 280 -22.10 4.28 -26.13
C SER A 280 -23.37 4.92 -26.69
N ASP A 281 -23.31 5.46 -27.91
CA ASP A 281 -24.43 6.16 -28.55
C ASP A 281 -25.56 5.19 -28.93
N ARG A 282 -25.21 3.95 -29.27
CA ARG A 282 -26.16 2.90 -29.67
C ARG A 282 -26.65 2.06 -28.49
N ALA A 283 -25.91 2.07 -27.39
CA ALA A 283 -26.14 1.26 -26.20
C ALA A 283 -25.72 2.02 -24.93
N PRO A 284 -26.53 2.98 -24.45
CA PRO A 284 -26.21 3.79 -23.27
C PRO A 284 -25.90 2.97 -22.01
N PHE A 285 -26.45 1.75 -21.90
CA PHE A 285 -26.20 0.82 -20.80
C PHE A 285 -24.72 0.43 -20.66
N VAL A 286 -23.94 0.55 -21.73
CA VAL A 286 -22.52 0.21 -21.74
C VAL A 286 -21.70 1.15 -20.87
N GLN A 287 -21.87 2.46 -21.08
CA GLN A 287 -21.22 3.48 -20.26
C GLN A 287 -21.81 3.47 -18.85
N ALA A 288 -23.12 3.24 -18.71
CA ALA A 288 -23.77 3.12 -17.41
C ALA A 288 -23.17 2.00 -16.53
N VAL A 289 -22.81 0.83 -17.08
CA VAL A 289 -22.15 -0.23 -16.30
C VAL A 289 -20.76 0.21 -15.78
N LYS A 290 -20.02 1.02 -16.54
CA LYS A 290 -18.73 1.58 -16.10
C LYS A 290 -18.93 2.61 -14.99
N ASP A 291 -19.87 3.53 -15.21
CA ASP A 291 -20.17 4.60 -14.29
C ASP A 291 -20.67 4.04 -12.96
N HIS A 292 -21.59 3.06 -13.01
CA HIS A 292 -22.11 2.34 -11.83
C HIS A 292 -21.00 1.82 -10.92
N ARG A 293 -19.95 1.20 -11.47
CA ARG A 293 -18.81 0.71 -10.69
C ARG A 293 -18.04 1.82 -10.01
N SER A 294 -17.78 2.92 -10.73
CA SER A 294 -17.06 4.06 -10.19
C SER A 294 -17.85 4.79 -9.10
N ILE A 295 -19.17 4.92 -9.27
CA ILE A 295 -20.10 5.50 -8.29
C ILE A 295 -20.17 4.58 -7.07
N SER A 296 -20.44 3.28 -7.27
CA SER A 296 -20.54 2.28 -6.20
C SER A 296 -19.26 2.20 -5.36
N ARG A 297 -18.08 2.20 -6.01
CA ARG A 297 -16.78 2.20 -5.29
C ARG A 297 -16.61 3.46 -4.45
N THR A 298 -17.09 4.60 -4.93
CA THR A 298 -17.00 5.86 -4.20
C THR A 298 -17.98 5.90 -3.03
N ILE A 299 -19.19 5.35 -3.21
CA ILE A 299 -20.15 5.16 -2.12
C ILE A 299 -19.53 4.27 -1.02
N ASP A 300 -18.94 3.12 -1.37
CA ASP A 300 -18.26 2.24 -0.41
C ASP A 300 -17.13 2.96 0.35
N LEU A 301 -16.37 3.81 -0.33
CA LEU A 301 -15.32 4.63 0.29
C LEU A 301 -15.90 5.65 1.28
N LEU A 302 -16.91 6.42 0.87
CA LEU A 302 -17.54 7.42 1.75
C LEU A 302 -18.29 6.79 2.92
N GLN A 303 -18.90 5.61 2.72
CA GLN A 303 -19.47 4.81 3.81
C GLN A 303 -18.40 4.41 4.81
N LYS A 304 -17.22 3.97 4.36
CA LYS A 304 -16.09 3.69 5.26
C LYS A 304 -15.64 4.94 6.01
N PHE A 305 -15.61 6.12 5.38
CA PHE A 305 -15.29 7.35 6.09
C PHE A 305 -16.28 7.62 7.22
N ARG A 306 -17.59 7.58 6.91
CA ARG A 306 -18.64 7.75 7.91
C ARG A 306 -18.56 6.71 9.04
N ASP A 307 -18.46 5.44 8.69
CA ASP A 307 -18.61 4.32 9.63
C ASP A 307 -17.34 4.12 10.51
N ARG A 308 -16.19 4.69 10.10
CA ARG A 308 -14.90 4.55 10.80
C ARG A 308 -14.46 5.81 11.55
N THR A 309 -14.99 6.98 11.20
CA THR A 309 -14.68 8.23 11.90
C THR A 309 -15.16 8.12 13.34
N MET A 310 -14.29 8.44 14.30
CA MET A 310 -14.55 8.43 15.73
C MET A 310 -15.28 9.71 16.16
N ASP A 311 -15.74 9.76 17.42
CA ASP A 311 -16.55 10.89 17.91
C ASP A 311 -15.75 12.20 18.02
N ASP A 312 -14.41 12.12 18.01
CA ASP A 312 -13.49 13.27 17.93
C ASP A 312 -13.31 13.82 16.50
N GLY A 313 -14.01 13.24 15.51
CA GLY A 313 -13.93 13.61 14.11
C GLY A 313 -12.73 13.04 13.35
N ARG A 314 -11.87 12.24 13.99
CA ARG A 314 -10.75 11.56 13.32
C ARG A 314 -11.12 10.15 12.91
N MET A 315 -10.63 9.72 11.76
CA MET A 315 -10.72 8.36 11.28
C MET A 315 -9.35 7.68 11.36
N PRO A 316 -9.13 6.82 12.37
CA PRO A 316 -8.05 5.85 12.35
C PRO A 316 -8.19 4.93 11.14
N TYR A 317 -7.07 4.52 10.57
CA TYR A 317 -7.03 3.59 9.45
C TYR A 317 -6.03 2.47 9.71
N GLY A 318 -5.95 1.52 8.78
CA GLY A 318 -4.96 0.44 8.84
C GLY A 318 -3.93 0.60 7.74
N LEU A 319 -2.66 0.45 8.09
CA LEU A 319 -1.56 0.43 7.13
C LEU A 319 -0.56 -0.67 7.48
N LYS A 320 -0.24 -1.52 6.52
CA LYS A 320 0.82 -2.52 6.66
C LYS A 320 2.17 -1.84 6.45
N TYR A 321 3.06 -2.00 7.41
CA TYR A 321 4.46 -1.58 7.34
C TYR A 321 5.20 -2.14 6.10
N GLY A 322 4.86 -3.36 5.68
CA GLY A 322 5.32 -3.97 4.44
C GLY A 322 4.23 -4.88 3.89
N GLY A 323 3.69 -4.54 2.72
CA GLY A 323 2.70 -5.36 2.02
C GLY A 323 3.20 -5.97 0.72
N ALA A 324 4.36 -5.53 0.25
CA ALA A 324 5.05 -6.03 -0.91
C ALA A 324 6.46 -6.49 -0.52
N HIS A 325 7.07 -7.35 -1.33
CA HIS A 325 8.45 -7.80 -1.17
C HIS A 325 9.47 -6.65 -1.04
N THR A 326 9.20 -5.50 -1.67
CA THR A 326 10.04 -4.30 -1.59
C THR A 326 9.92 -3.52 -0.26
N LEU A 327 9.11 -4.03 0.68
CA LEU A 327 8.66 -3.36 1.91
C LEU A 327 7.87 -2.07 1.69
N ARG A 328 7.27 -1.90 0.50
CA ARG A 328 6.27 -0.84 0.32
C ARG A 328 5.08 -1.06 1.23
N TRP A 329 4.65 0.03 1.86
CA TRP A 329 3.41 0.06 2.61
C TRP A 329 2.21 -0.28 1.73
N SER A 330 1.19 -0.85 2.35
CA SER A 330 -0.08 -1.11 1.68
C SER A 330 -1.24 -0.98 2.65
N GLY A 331 -2.42 -0.65 2.11
CA GLY A 331 -3.64 -0.55 2.91
C GLY A 331 -3.97 -1.83 3.68
N ASP A 332 -4.57 -1.66 4.85
CA ASP A 332 -5.07 -2.76 5.68
C ASP A 332 -6.55 -2.57 6.03
N THR A 333 -7.13 -3.55 6.73
CA THR A 333 -8.47 -3.46 7.35
C THR A 333 -9.58 -3.01 6.38
N GLY A 334 -9.49 -3.35 5.10
CA GLY A 334 -10.52 -3.04 4.10
C GLY A 334 -10.52 -1.60 3.55
N LEU A 335 -9.55 -0.77 3.92
CA LEU A 335 -9.38 0.59 3.41
C LEU A 335 -7.92 0.78 2.92
N ASN A 336 -7.75 1.11 1.65
CA ASN A 336 -6.42 1.35 1.09
C ASN A 336 -6.24 2.83 0.71
N VAL A 337 -5.60 3.58 1.60
CA VAL A 337 -5.28 5.01 1.44
C VAL A 337 -4.45 5.28 0.18
N HIS A 338 -3.64 4.32 -0.27
CA HIS A 338 -2.83 4.47 -1.49
C HIS A 338 -3.66 4.50 -2.77
N ASN A 339 -4.92 4.04 -2.73
CA ASN A 339 -5.77 3.85 -3.89
C ASN A 339 -7.00 4.78 -3.90
N PHE A 340 -7.01 5.85 -3.11
CA PHE A 340 -8.09 6.84 -3.19
C PHE A 340 -8.19 7.43 -4.61
N PRO A 341 -9.40 7.53 -5.19
CA PRO A 341 -9.61 8.16 -6.49
C PRO A 341 -8.94 9.53 -6.53
N ARG A 342 -8.24 9.84 -7.64
CA ARG A 342 -7.61 11.15 -7.84
C ARG A 342 -8.63 12.16 -8.35
N ASP A 343 -9.37 11.79 -9.39
CA ASP A 343 -10.36 12.67 -10.00
C ASP A 343 -11.69 12.63 -9.23
N PRO A 344 -12.36 13.79 -9.07
CA PRO A 344 -13.71 13.85 -8.52
C PRO A 344 -14.73 13.25 -9.49
N LEU A 345 -15.86 12.79 -8.97
CA LEU A 345 -17.02 12.43 -9.79
C LEU A 345 -17.86 13.68 -10.04
N CYS A 346 -18.05 14.00 -11.32
CA CYS A 346 -18.76 15.18 -11.76
C CYS A 346 -20.03 14.77 -12.52
N PHE A 347 -21.15 15.45 -12.26
CA PHE A 347 -22.46 15.11 -12.82
C PHE A 347 -23.19 16.35 -13.36
N ASP A 348 -23.97 16.16 -14.43
CA ASP A 348 -24.93 17.15 -14.92
C ASP A 348 -26.30 17.04 -14.21
N THR A 349 -27.26 17.86 -14.63
CA THR A 349 -28.63 17.89 -14.09
C THR A 349 -29.43 16.61 -14.37
N GLN A 350 -28.96 15.76 -15.29
CA GLN A 350 -29.53 14.45 -15.59
C GLN A 350 -28.77 13.32 -14.89
N TRP A 351 -27.81 13.62 -14.02
CA TRP A 351 -26.93 12.65 -13.37
C TRP A 351 -26.15 11.78 -14.36
N GLN A 352 -25.76 12.36 -15.50
CA GLN A 352 -24.75 11.76 -16.37
C GLN A 352 -23.37 12.16 -15.86
N LYS A 353 -22.45 11.20 -15.84
CA LYS A 353 -21.09 11.41 -15.31
C LYS A 353 -20.20 12.01 -16.39
N TYR A 354 -19.42 13.02 -16.04
CA TYR A 354 -18.42 13.64 -16.91
C TYR A 354 -17.02 13.56 -16.29
N LYS A 355 -16.02 13.73 -17.15
CA LYS A 355 -14.66 13.96 -16.70
C LYS A 355 -14.59 15.36 -16.06
N TYR A 356 -13.76 15.47 -15.02
CA TYR A 356 -13.45 16.77 -14.43
C TYR A 356 -12.64 17.62 -15.42
N GLU A 357 -13.08 18.87 -15.58
CA GLU A 357 -12.46 19.92 -16.39
C GLU A 357 -12.47 21.20 -15.57
N GLU A 358 -11.31 21.84 -15.48
CA GLU A 358 -11.15 23.07 -14.72
C GLU A 358 -11.97 24.21 -15.34
N GLY A 359 -12.67 24.97 -14.52
CA GLY A 359 -13.56 26.07 -14.95
C GLY A 359 -14.96 25.62 -15.40
N THR A 360 -15.25 24.32 -15.45
CA THR A 360 -16.58 23.80 -15.78
C THR A 360 -17.48 23.76 -14.55
N GLU A 361 -18.71 24.27 -14.69
CA GLU A 361 -19.75 24.16 -13.66
C GLU A 361 -20.46 22.81 -13.75
N TYR A 362 -20.65 22.16 -12.60
CA TYR A 362 -21.30 20.85 -12.49
C TYR A 362 -22.51 20.96 -11.57
N HIS A 363 -23.55 20.17 -11.86
CA HIS A 363 -24.69 20.02 -10.95
C HIS A 363 -24.25 19.41 -9.61
N ALA A 364 -23.38 18.41 -9.66
CA ALA A 364 -22.76 17.82 -8.48
C ALA A 364 -21.30 17.45 -8.75
N ARG A 365 -20.41 17.74 -7.79
CA ARG A 365 -19.01 17.33 -7.76
C ARG A 365 -18.72 16.68 -6.41
N ILE A 366 -18.29 15.43 -6.42
CA ILE A 366 -17.92 14.68 -5.21
C ILE A 366 -16.45 14.31 -5.31
N ASP A 367 -15.64 14.88 -4.42
CA ASP A 367 -14.21 14.58 -4.28
C ASP A 367 -13.97 13.77 -3.01
N PRO A 368 -13.66 12.47 -3.10
CA PRO A 368 -13.39 11.66 -1.92
C PRO A 368 -12.17 12.14 -1.14
N ARG A 369 -11.13 12.68 -1.79
CA ARG A 369 -9.94 13.20 -1.07
C ARG A 369 -10.29 14.48 -0.32
N GLY A 370 -11.13 15.32 -0.93
CA GLY A 370 -11.67 16.53 -0.33
C GLY A 370 -12.58 16.31 0.89
N CYS A 371 -12.79 15.07 1.35
CA CYS A 371 -13.40 14.76 2.64
C CYS A 371 -12.41 14.84 3.80
N ILE A 372 -11.09 14.85 3.53
CA ILE A 372 -10.03 14.79 4.54
C ILE A 372 -9.52 16.21 4.81
N TYR A 373 -9.58 16.65 6.07
CA TYR A 373 -9.21 18.00 6.51
C TYR A 373 -8.18 17.97 7.64
N PRO A 374 -7.37 19.03 7.81
CA PRO A 374 -6.53 19.18 8.98
C PRO A 374 -7.41 19.48 10.21
N ALA A 375 -6.90 19.14 11.40
CA ALA A 375 -7.54 19.55 12.65
C ALA A 375 -7.71 21.09 12.74
N PRO A 376 -8.69 21.59 13.53
CA PRO A 376 -8.89 23.04 13.70
C PRO A 376 -7.60 23.76 14.11
N GLY A 377 -7.28 24.88 13.44
CA GLY A 377 -6.06 25.66 13.71
C GLY A 377 -4.79 25.09 13.08
N LYS A 378 -4.91 24.08 12.22
CA LYS A 378 -3.81 23.48 11.46
C LYS A 378 -4.03 23.58 9.95
N LYS A 379 -2.97 23.29 9.21
CA LYS A 379 -2.97 23.10 7.76
C LYS A 379 -2.31 21.78 7.40
N PHE A 380 -2.56 21.32 6.18
CA PHE A 380 -1.73 20.27 5.58
C PHE A 380 -0.56 20.88 4.83
N VAL A 381 0.56 20.17 4.89
CA VAL A 381 1.67 20.31 3.96
C VAL A 381 1.82 18.98 3.24
N ILE A 382 1.53 18.99 1.93
CA ILE A 382 1.59 17.83 1.05
C ILE A 382 2.93 17.88 0.33
N ALA A 383 3.80 16.90 0.56
CA ALA A 383 5.12 16.83 -0.05
C ALA A 383 5.28 15.54 -0.87
N ASP A 384 5.53 15.64 -2.16
CA ASP A 384 5.67 14.50 -3.10
C ASP A 384 7.11 14.46 -3.64
N LEU A 385 7.79 13.31 -3.61
CA LEU A 385 9.13 13.17 -4.17
C LEU A 385 9.07 13.19 -5.71
N LYS A 386 9.78 14.13 -6.33
CA LYS A 386 9.81 14.34 -7.79
C LYS A 386 10.31 13.11 -8.55
N GLN A 387 9.41 12.23 -8.99
CA GLN A 387 9.71 11.06 -9.84
C GLN A 387 10.89 10.23 -9.32
N ILE A 388 10.87 9.92 -8.01
CA ILE A 388 12.00 9.32 -7.30
C ILE A 388 12.50 8.02 -7.94
N GLU A 389 11.62 7.14 -8.42
CA GLU A 389 12.01 5.89 -9.06
C GLU A 389 12.87 6.12 -10.32
N ALA A 390 12.57 7.16 -11.11
CA ALA A 390 13.34 7.47 -12.30
C ALA A 390 14.73 8.02 -11.94
N ARG A 391 14.82 8.85 -10.89
CA ARG A 391 16.09 9.34 -10.34
C ARG A 391 16.95 8.19 -9.82
N VAL A 392 16.35 7.29 -9.05
CA VAL A 392 17.02 6.08 -8.52
C VAL A 392 17.47 5.16 -9.64
N THR A 393 16.66 4.96 -10.68
CA THR A 393 17.04 4.16 -11.86
C THR A 393 18.27 4.74 -12.55
N LEU A 394 18.31 6.05 -12.76
CA LEU A 394 19.45 6.73 -13.37
C LEU A 394 20.70 6.68 -12.49
N TRP A 395 20.52 6.72 -11.16
CA TRP A 395 21.61 6.59 -10.19
C TRP A 395 22.26 5.20 -10.20
N TYR A 396 21.47 4.11 -10.17
CA TYR A 396 22.00 2.76 -10.35
C TYR A 396 22.59 2.51 -11.75
N ALA A 397 22.12 3.26 -12.75
CA ALA A 397 22.66 3.25 -14.10
C ALA A 397 23.93 4.10 -14.27
N GLU A 398 24.31 4.88 -13.25
CA GLU A 398 25.42 5.84 -13.26
C GLU A 398 25.30 6.89 -14.40
N ASP A 399 24.07 7.31 -14.72
CA ASP A 399 23.81 8.33 -15.75
C ASP A 399 23.89 9.74 -15.16
N TRP A 400 25.11 10.18 -14.86
CA TRP A 400 25.37 11.47 -14.23
C TRP A 400 24.94 12.66 -15.10
N ASN A 401 24.88 12.50 -16.43
CA ASN A 401 24.43 13.55 -17.34
C ASN A 401 22.93 13.84 -17.15
N GLN A 402 22.08 12.79 -17.18
CA GLN A 402 20.65 12.97 -16.90
C GLN A 402 20.42 13.45 -15.47
N LEU A 403 21.14 12.92 -14.48
CA LEU A 403 21.01 13.35 -13.09
C LEU A 403 21.35 14.84 -12.88
N GLU A 404 22.36 15.36 -13.59
CA GLU A 404 22.72 16.79 -13.54
C GLU A 404 21.60 17.68 -14.12
N LEU A 405 20.95 17.26 -15.21
CA LEU A 405 19.78 17.97 -15.74
C LEU A 405 18.64 18.01 -14.70
N LEU A 406 18.40 16.89 -14.00
CA LEU A 406 17.38 16.81 -12.95
C LEU A 406 17.73 17.64 -11.71
N ARG A 407 19.02 17.77 -11.38
CA ARG A 407 19.52 18.62 -10.30
C ARG A 407 19.28 20.10 -10.60
N ASN A 408 19.41 20.48 -11.87
CA ASN A 408 19.13 21.84 -12.36
C ASN A 408 17.63 22.12 -12.62
N GLY A 409 16.73 21.33 -12.03
CA GLY A 409 15.28 21.58 -12.04
C GLY A 409 14.54 21.10 -13.29
N MET A 410 15.19 20.37 -14.20
CA MET A 410 14.52 19.86 -15.39
C MET A 410 13.56 18.71 -15.08
N ASP A 411 12.43 18.66 -15.80
CA ASP A 411 11.52 17.52 -15.69
C ASP A 411 12.14 16.24 -16.29
N VAL A 412 11.79 15.09 -15.73
CA VAL A 412 12.46 13.82 -16.08
C VAL A 412 12.33 13.40 -17.53
N TYR A 413 11.24 13.77 -18.19
CA TYR A 413 11.02 13.41 -19.59
C TYR A 413 11.79 14.34 -20.52
N GLU A 414 11.88 15.63 -20.17
CA GLU A 414 12.74 16.57 -20.88
C GLU A 414 14.22 16.22 -20.70
N ALA A 415 14.68 15.92 -19.48
CA ALA A 415 16.04 15.49 -19.21
C ALA A 415 16.41 14.25 -20.05
N HIS A 416 15.51 13.27 -20.11
CA HIS A 416 15.70 12.08 -20.93
C HIS A 416 15.76 12.39 -22.43
N ALA A 417 14.89 13.28 -22.92
CA ALA A 417 14.84 13.66 -24.32
C ALA A 417 16.10 14.39 -24.76
N ARG A 418 16.62 15.30 -23.93
CA ARG A 418 17.85 16.03 -24.19
C ARG A 418 19.07 15.11 -24.19
N ALA A 419 19.17 14.24 -23.19
CA ALA A 419 20.32 13.37 -23.04
C ALA A 419 20.35 12.24 -24.08
N THR A 420 19.20 11.67 -24.47
CA THR A 420 19.17 10.38 -25.18
C THR A 420 18.21 10.29 -26.37
N MET A 421 17.52 11.40 -26.72
CA MET A 421 16.61 11.47 -27.87
C MET A 421 16.97 12.57 -28.86
N GLY A 422 18.05 13.32 -28.63
CA GLY A 422 18.54 14.35 -29.54
C GLY A 422 17.80 15.69 -29.47
N TYR A 423 17.06 15.95 -28.40
CA TYR A 423 16.42 17.25 -28.20
C TYR A 423 17.45 18.30 -27.74
N ILE A 424 17.93 19.15 -28.66
CA ILE A 424 18.99 20.15 -28.39
C ILE A 424 18.49 21.59 -28.36
N ARG A 425 17.17 21.79 -28.46
CA ARG A 425 16.56 23.11 -28.58
C ARG A 425 16.50 23.84 -27.23
N PRO A 426 16.61 25.18 -27.19
CA PRO A 426 16.54 25.92 -25.95
C PRO A 426 15.12 25.97 -25.36
N GLU A 427 14.08 25.86 -26.18
CA GLU A 427 12.70 25.87 -25.70
C GLU A 427 12.41 24.65 -24.79
N PRO A 428 11.47 24.76 -23.83
CA PRO A 428 10.99 23.60 -23.08
C PRO A 428 10.30 22.57 -23.98
N LEU A 429 10.56 21.29 -23.75
CA LEU A 429 10.04 20.21 -24.59
C LEU A 429 8.51 20.21 -24.62
N LYS A 430 7.88 20.43 -23.45
CA LYS A 430 6.43 20.45 -23.28
C LYS A 430 5.73 21.51 -24.15
N ASP A 431 6.44 22.57 -24.53
CA ASP A 431 5.89 23.65 -25.32
C ASP A 431 6.23 23.47 -26.80
N TRP A 432 7.45 23.02 -27.10
CA TRP A 432 7.86 22.76 -28.48
C TRP A 432 7.00 21.69 -29.19
N VAL A 433 6.60 20.62 -28.49
CA VAL A 433 5.77 19.54 -29.07
C VAL A 433 4.39 20.00 -29.54
N LYS A 434 3.95 21.20 -29.15
CA LYS A 434 2.68 21.81 -29.59
C LYS A 434 2.81 22.53 -30.95
N THR A 435 4.01 22.61 -31.52
CA THR A 435 4.26 23.32 -32.78
C THR A 435 3.56 22.61 -33.95
N PRO A 436 2.83 23.33 -34.82
CA PRO A 436 2.24 22.75 -36.02
C PRO A 436 3.28 22.19 -37.00
N GLY A 437 2.95 21.14 -37.74
CA GLY A 437 3.78 20.60 -38.82
C GLY A 437 4.92 19.67 -38.39
N LEU A 438 5.01 19.33 -37.11
CA LEU A 438 5.97 18.35 -36.60
C LEU A 438 5.67 16.93 -37.11
N SER A 439 6.72 16.13 -37.34
CA SER A 439 6.55 14.70 -37.60
C SER A 439 5.94 13.97 -36.39
N PHE A 440 5.42 12.75 -36.58
CA PHE A 440 4.86 11.97 -35.46
C PHE A 440 5.83 11.81 -34.29
N ALA A 441 7.12 11.53 -34.57
CA ALA A 441 8.12 11.33 -33.53
C ALA A 441 8.44 12.62 -32.76
N GLU A 442 8.39 13.76 -33.45
CA GLU A 442 8.62 15.08 -32.86
C GLU A 442 7.42 15.54 -32.03
N ALA A 443 6.21 15.49 -32.61
CA ALA A 443 4.97 15.87 -31.94
C ALA A 443 4.68 15.02 -30.69
N ASN A 444 5.16 13.76 -30.67
CA ASN A 444 4.98 12.85 -29.55
C ASN A 444 6.27 12.62 -28.73
N MET A 445 7.30 13.45 -28.91
CA MET A 445 8.61 13.21 -28.30
C MET A 445 8.52 13.11 -26.76
N ARG A 446 7.71 13.96 -26.12
CA ARG A 446 7.50 13.93 -24.67
C ARG A 446 6.77 12.67 -24.22
N GLN A 447 5.72 12.25 -24.93
CA GLN A 447 5.04 10.98 -24.67
C GLN A 447 5.99 9.78 -24.82
N ILE A 448 6.82 9.77 -25.87
CA ILE A 448 7.81 8.72 -26.09
C ILE A 448 8.87 8.72 -24.97
N ALA A 449 9.35 9.89 -24.54
CA ALA A 449 10.26 10.01 -23.40
C ALA A 449 9.64 9.42 -22.12
N LYS A 450 8.37 9.74 -21.84
CA LYS A 450 7.62 9.14 -20.72
C LYS A 450 7.54 7.61 -20.83
N ALA A 451 7.26 7.08 -22.03
CA ALA A 451 7.23 5.64 -22.26
C ALA A 451 8.59 4.97 -22.05
N ARG A 452 9.67 5.63 -22.46
CA ARG A 452 11.05 5.17 -22.27
C ARG A 452 11.42 5.13 -20.79
N VAL A 453 11.19 6.21 -20.05
CA VAL A 453 11.54 6.33 -18.62
C VAL A 453 10.73 5.33 -17.77
N LEU A 454 9.41 5.28 -17.90
CA LEU A 454 8.54 4.49 -17.01
C LEU A 454 8.42 3.02 -17.42
N GLY A 455 8.53 2.72 -18.71
CA GLY A 455 8.35 1.36 -19.24
C GLY A 455 9.67 0.68 -19.56
N LEU A 456 10.47 1.29 -20.43
CA LEU A 456 11.68 0.66 -20.95
C LEU A 456 12.82 0.62 -19.92
N GLY A 457 12.79 1.50 -18.91
CA GLY A 457 13.69 1.46 -17.75
C GLY A 457 13.75 0.10 -17.05
N PHE A 458 12.67 -0.70 -17.15
CA PHE A 458 12.51 -1.97 -16.46
C PHE A 458 12.29 -3.19 -17.37
N GLY A 459 12.82 -3.18 -18.60
CA GLY A 459 12.85 -4.41 -19.43
C GLY A 459 11.73 -4.56 -20.45
N MET A 460 10.80 -3.60 -20.53
CA MET A 460 9.64 -3.73 -21.40
C MET A 460 10.04 -3.96 -22.88
N GLY A 461 9.45 -4.98 -23.50
CA GLY A 461 9.64 -5.31 -24.91
C GLY A 461 8.66 -4.57 -25.84
N ALA A 462 8.93 -4.61 -27.15
CA ALA A 462 8.18 -3.84 -28.15
C ALA A 462 6.67 -4.15 -28.16
N GLN A 463 6.27 -5.42 -28.02
CA GLN A 463 4.85 -5.78 -28.00
C GLN A 463 4.12 -5.14 -26.81
N ARG A 464 4.71 -5.23 -25.61
CA ARG A 464 4.16 -4.62 -24.39
C ARG A 464 4.20 -3.09 -24.43
N LEU A 465 5.19 -2.52 -25.13
CA LEU A 465 5.27 -1.07 -25.36
C LEU A 465 4.09 -0.55 -26.21
N ILE A 466 3.63 -1.29 -27.22
CA ILE A 466 2.46 -0.90 -28.02
C ILE A 466 1.24 -0.72 -27.09
N ASP A 467 1.01 -1.72 -26.24
CA ASP A 467 -0.09 -1.68 -25.28
C ASP A 467 0.12 -0.52 -24.30
N TYR A 468 1.27 -0.45 -23.62
CA TYR A 468 1.58 0.59 -22.64
C TYR A 468 1.49 2.02 -23.20
N ALA A 469 2.01 2.25 -24.41
CA ALA A 469 1.98 3.56 -25.06
C ALA A 469 0.56 3.99 -25.38
N LYS A 470 -0.29 3.04 -25.81
CA LYS A 470 -1.70 3.33 -26.04
C LYS A 470 -2.44 3.57 -24.73
N THR A 471 -2.14 2.78 -23.69
CA THR A 471 -2.94 2.73 -22.47
C THR A 471 -2.64 3.84 -21.46
N THR A 472 -1.35 4.09 -21.27
CA THR A 472 -0.85 4.88 -20.14
C THR A 472 -0.33 6.24 -20.63
N ILE A 473 0.04 6.31 -21.90
CA ILE A 473 0.70 7.46 -22.51
C ILE A 473 -0.23 8.18 -23.50
N GLY A 474 -1.17 7.47 -24.13
CA GLY A 474 -2.15 8.03 -25.06
C GLY A 474 -1.66 8.15 -26.51
N ILE A 475 -0.70 7.31 -26.93
CA ILE A 475 -0.21 7.30 -28.32
C ILE A 475 -0.32 5.91 -28.94
N VAL A 476 -0.65 5.83 -30.23
CA VAL A 476 -0.74 4.56 -30.96
C VAL A 476 0.57 4.32 -31.71
N LEU A 477 1.23 3.19 -31.41
CA LEU A 477 2.47 2.79 -32.06
C LEU A 477 2.25 1.59 -32.98
N THR A 478 2.83 1.62 -34.16
CA THR A 478 2.99 0.43 -35.01
C THR A 478 4.06 -0.50 -34.43
N PRO A 479 4.05 -1.81 -34.76
CA PRO A 479 5.10 -2.74 -34.33
C PRO A 479 6.52 -2.29 -34.71
N ALA A 480 6.68 -1.70 -35.91
CA ALA A 480 7.96 -1.16 -36.37
C ALA A 480 8.42 0.03 -35.54
N GLN A 481 7.53 0.98 -35.24
CA GLN A 481 7.83 2.13 -34.38
C GLN A 481 8.19 1.69 -32.96
N ALA A 482 7.40 0.78 -32.36
CA ALA A 482 7.68 0.27 -31.02
C ALA A 482 9.04 -0.44 -30.96
N LYS A 483 9.37 -1.26 -31.96
CA LYS A 483 10.70 -1.89 -32.08
C LYS A 483 11.82 -0.85 -32.20
N ALA A 484 11.66 0.16 -33.05
CA ALA A 484 12.64 1.22 -33.22
C ALA A 484 12.87 2.02 -31.92
N ILE A 485 11.80 2.33 -31.17
CA ILE A 485 11.88 3.00 -29.88
C ILE A 485 12.63 2.14 -28.85
N VAL A 486 12.30 0.85 -28.76
CA VAL A 486 12.99 -0.09 -27.84
C VAL A 486 14.47 -0.21 -28.17
N ASP A 487 14.79 -0.45 -29.44
CA ASP A 487 16.18 -0.62 -29.88
C ASP A 487 16.96 0.70 -29.70
N GLY A 488 16.34 1.84 -29.99
CA GLY A 488 16.91 3.17 -29.78
C GLY A 488 17.18 3.46 -28.31
N PHE A 489 16.23 3.17 -27.42
CA PHE A 489 16.41 3.33 -25.98
C PHE A 489 17.58 2.50 -25.47
N ARG A 490 17.63 1.21 -25.81
CA ARG A 490 18.68 0.29 -25.34
C ARG A 490 20.07 0.70 -25.82
N ARG A 491 20.19 1.22 -27.04
CA ARG A 491 21.46 1.78 -27.56
C ARG A 491 21.86 3.06 -26.84
N ALA A 492 20.90 3.96 -26.57
CA ALA A 492 21.17 5.27 -26.00
C ALA A 492 21.30 5.27 -24.46
N ASN A 493 20.83 4.21 -23.77
CA ASN A 493 20.86 4.09 -22.31
C ASN A 493 21.61 2.83 -21.86
N PRO A 494 22.88 2.63 -22.25
CA PRO A 494 23.60 1.40 -21.95
C PRO A 494 23.83 1.19 -20.44
N GLY A 495 23.84 2.24 -19.62
CA GLY A 495 23.92 2.13 -18.15
C GLY A 495 22.71 1.40 -17.55
N VAL A 496 21.50 1.80 -17.95
CA VAL A 496 20.26 1.12 -17.56
C VAL A 496 20.27 -0.33 -18.05
N VAL A 497 20.73 -0.54 -19.29
CA VAL A 497 20.85 -1.89 -19.87
C VAL A 497 21.96 -2.74 -19.21
N ARG A 498 22.94 -2.14 -18.54
CA ARG A 498 23.89 -2.91 -17.73
C ARG A 498 23.29 -3.24 -16.38
N PHE A 499 22.60 -2.30 -15.75
CA PHE A 499 22.01 -2.46 -14.42
C PHE A 499 21.10 -3.70 -14.33
N TRP A 500 20.07 -3.80 -15.17
CA TRP A 500 19.15 -4.93 -15.17
C TRP A 500 19.83 -6.30 -15.51
N ASN A 501 20.87 -6.30 -16.35
CA ASN A 501 21.56 -7.50 -16.84
C ASN A 501 22.51 -8.01 -15.77
N ARG A 502 23.16 -7.11 -15.00
CA ARG A 502 23.96 -7.47 -13.83
C ARG A 502 23.12 -8.25 -12.83
N LEU A 503 21.90 -7.79 -12.53
CA LEU A 503 20.99 -8.46 -11.61
C LEU A 503 20.56 -9.85 -12.13
N GLN A 504 20.18 -9.93 -13.40
CA GLN A 504 19.80 -11.21 -14.01
C GLN A 504 20.94 -12.24 -13.96
N VAL A 505 22.12 -11.84 -14.42
CA VAL A 505 23.30 -12.72 -14.45
C VAL A 505 23.72 -13.13 -13.04
N ALA A 506 23.61 -12.23 -12.05
CA ALA A 506 23.91 -12.57 -10.66
C ALA A 506 22.96 -13.66 -10.13
N MET A 507 21.65 -13.53 -10.36
CA MET A 507 20.67 -14.52 -9.93
C MET A 507 20.80 -15.86 -10.68
N GLU A 508 21.08 -15.82 -11.98
CA GLU A 508 21.35 -17.04 -12.78
C GLU A 508 22.62 -17.76 -12.30
N ARG A 509 23.68 -17.02 -11.94
CA ARG A 509 24.90 -17.58 -11.37
C ARG A 509 24.65 -18.20 -9.99
N HIS A 510 23.85 -17.55 -9.14
CA HIS A 510 23.44 -18.10 -7.86
C HIS A 510 22.74 -19.46 -8.03
N ALA A 511 21.79 -19.55 -8.96
CA ALA A 511 21.07 -20.79 -9.26
C ALA A 511 21.97 -21.94 -9.74
N ALA A 512 23.10 -21.61 -10.39
CA ALA A 512 24.10 -22.57 -10.85
C ALA A 512 25.18 -22.89 -9.81
N SER A 513 25.21 -22.19 -8.69
CA SER A 513 26.23 -22.35 -7.65
C SER A 513 25.91 -23.47 -6.66
N PRO A 514 26.90 -23.97 -5.89
CA PRO A 514 26.64 -24.84 -4.75
C PRO A 514 25.70 -24.23 -3.69
N GLN A 515 25.67 -22.88 -3.60
CA GLN A 515 24.82 -22.11 -2.68
C GLN A 515 23.38 -21.94 -3.17
N ARG A 516 22.97 -22.57 -4.27
CA ARG A 516 21.59 -22.47 -4.83
C ARG A 516 20.45 -22.79 -3.85
N HIS A 517 20.75 -23.45 -2.73
CA HIS A 517 19.79 -23.78 -1.68
C HIS A 517 19.60 -22.65 -0.66
N GLU A 518 20.52 -21.68 -0.64
CA GLU A 518 20.40 -20.44 0.13
C GLU A 518 19.59 -19.40 -0.68
N PRO A 519 18.96 -18.41 -0.01
CA PRO A 519 18.33 -17.30 -0.69
C PRO A 519 19.34 -16.51 -1.54
N PHE A 520 18.90 -16.00 -2.68
CA PHE A 520 19.64 -15.00 -3.45
C PHE A 520 19.29 -13.61 -2.90
N GLY A 521 20.24 -12.99 -2.19
CA GLY A 521 20.10 -11.63 -1.67
C GLY A 521 20.59 -10.57 -2.66
N ILE A 522 19.84 -9.47 -2.77
CA ILE A 522 20.31 -8.22 -3.39
C ILE A 522 20.43 -7.17 -2.29
N GLU A 523 21.65 -6.89 -1.87
CA GLU A 523 21.93 -5.81 -0.91
C GLU A 523 21.63 -4.44 -1.53
N LEU A 524 20.83 -3.66 -0.81
CA LEU A 524 20.57 -2.27 -1.12
C LEU A 524 21.61 -1.39 -0.41
N PRO A 525 21.98 -0.23 -0.99
CA PRO A 525 22.84 0.74 -0.33
C PRO A 525 22.29 1.22 1.02
N SER A 526 20.96 1.20 1.16
CA SER A 526 20.21 1.45 2.38
C SER A 526 20.20 0.24 3.33
N TRP A 527 21.31 -0.50 3.49
CA TRP A 527 21.56 -1.64 4.42
C TRP A 527 20.57 -2.82 4.40
N ARG A 528 19.42 -2.70 3.75
CA ARG A 528 18.44 -3.79 3.57
C ARG A 528 18.87 -4.74 2.47
N SER A 529 18.26 -5.91 2.44
CA SER A 529 18.39 -6.86 1.34
C SER A 529 17.03 -7.24 0.79
N LEU A 530 16.97 -7.53 -0.51
CA LEU A 530 15.85 -8.19 -1.16
C LEU A 530 16.20 -9.67 -1.35
N GLU A 531 15.46 -10.55 -0.69
CA GLU A 531 15.73 -12.00 -0.68
C GLU A 531 14.83 -12.78 -1.64
N TYR A 532 15.42 -13.62 -2.48
CA TYR A 532 14.72 -14.50 -3.39
C TYR A 532 15.00 -15.97 -3.08
N TYR A 533 13.95 -16.73 -2.81
CA TYR A 533 14.03 -18.11 -2.35
C TYR A 533 13.79 -19.11 -3.49
N ASP A 534 14.34 -20.32 -3.35
CA ASP A 534 14.16 -21.43 -4.30
C ASP A 534 14.50 -21.06 -5.75
N VAL A 535 15.60 -20.33 -5.96
CA VAL A 535 16.01 -19.87 -7.28
C VAL A 535 16.30 -21.05 -8.19
N ASN A 536 15.65 -21.09 -9.35
CA ASN A 536 15.85 -22.13 -10.36
C ASN A 536 15.76 -21.57 -11.78
N THR A 537 16.37 -22.27 -12.73
CA THR A 537 16.47 -21.86 -14.14
C THR A 537 15.95 -22.91 -15.12
N ALA A 538 15.32 -23.98 -14.62
CA ALA A 538 14.90 -25.13 -15.43
C ALA A 538 13.87 -24.77 -16.53
N VAL A 539 12.97 -23.83 -16.23
CA VAL A 539 11.94 -23.31 -17.13
C VAL A 539 12.00 -21.79 -17.20
N GLY A 540 13.22 -21.27 -17.41
CA GLY A 540 13.54 -19.85 -17.24
C GLY A 540 13.77 -19.49 -15.78
N LEU A 541 14.21 -18.25 -15.54
CA LEU A 541 14.56 -17.79 -14.19
C LEU A 541 13.29 -17.66 -13.33
N GLN A 542 13.21 -18.45 -12.26
CA GLN A 542 12.11 -18.50 -11.32
C GLN A 542 12.61 -18.44 -9.88
N ALA A 543 11.83 -17.81 -9.01
CA ALA A 543 12.07 -17.75 -7.57
C ALA A 543 10.79 -17.31 -6.84
N ARG A 544 10.78 -17.47 -5.52
CA ARG A 544 9.80 -16.87 -4.60
C ARG A 544 10.40 -15.60 -3.99
N ASP A 545 9.57 -14.60 -3.76
CA ASP A 545 9.92 -13.34 -3.10
C ASP A 545 9.46 -13.28 -1.62
N GLU A 546 8.90 -14.39 -1.13
CA GLU A 546 8.50 -14.62 0.26
C GLU A 546 8.79 -16.09 0.62
N MET A 547 9.23 -16.36 1.85
CA MET A 547 9.43 -17.72 2.35
C MET A 547 8.12 -18.51 2.26
N GLY A 548 8.14 -19.65 1.59
CA GLY A 548 6.94 -20.46 1.34
C GLY A 548 5.94 -19.85 0.34
N GLY A 549 6.24 -18.67 -0.22
CA GLY A 549 5.38 -17.94 -1.15
C GLY A 549 5.23 -18.60 -2.54
N ARG A 550 4.60 -17.89 -3.48
CA ARG A 550 4.34 -18.43 -4.82
C ARG A 550 5.59 -18.32 -5.72
N MET A 551 5.93 -19.43 -6.38
CA MET A 551 6.95 -19.43 -7.44
C MET A 551 6.53 -18.54 -8.62
N THR A 552 7.40 -17.61 -9.00
CA THR A 552 7.13 -16.61 -10.05
C THR A 552 8.31 -16.49 -11.03
N HIS A 553 8.04 -16.11 -12.28
CA HIS A 553 9.09 -15.80 -13.26
C HIS A 553 9.72 -14.44 -13.02
N TRP A 554 11.04 -14.38 -13.23
CA TRP A 554 11.88 -13.20 -13.09
C TRP A 554 12.72 -12.97 -14.34
N PHE A 555 13.12 -11.72 -14.52
CA PHE A 555 14.06 -11.27 -15.52
C PHE A 555 14.70 -9.98 -14.99
N GLY A 556 15.85 -9.60 -15.55
CA GLY A 556 16.66 -8.50 -15.03
C GLY A 556 15.89 -7.19 -14.80
N GLY A 557 14.99 -6.84 -15.72
CA GLY A 557 14.17 -5.63 -15.63
C GLY A 557 13.22 -5.63 -14.42
N LYS A 558 12.62 -6.77 -14.08
CA LYS A 558 11.74 -6.92 -12.91
C LYS A 558 12.53 -6.89 -11.60
N LEU A 559 13.74 -7.45 -11.58
CA LEU A 559 14.65 -7.34 -10.43
C LEU A 559 15.08 -5.87 -10.22
N ALA A 560 15.40 -5.17 -11.31
CA ALA A 560 15.74 -3.75 -11.28
C ALA A 560 14.58 -2.89 -10.76
N GLU A 561 13.34 -3.18 -11.19
CA GLU A 561 12.13 -2.54 -10.66
C GLU A 561 12.04 -2.73 -9.13
N ASN A 562 12.22 -3.95 -8.63
CA ASN A 562 12.19 -4.21 -7.19
C ASN A 562 13.26 -3.41 -6.43
N VAL A 563 14.50 -3.41 -6.92
CA VAL A 563 15.62 -2.65 -6.32
C VAL A 563 15.30 -1.15 -6.27
N VAL A 564 14.81 -0.60 -7.37
CA VAL A 564 14.44 0.82 -7.49
C VAL A 564 13.29 1.17 -6.55
N GLN A 565 12.24 0.36 -6.52
CA GLN A 565 11.08 0.57 -5.66
C GLN A 565 11.43 0.50 -4.17
N ALA A 566 12.29 -0.45 -3.80
CA ALA A 566 12.78 -0.65 -2.45
C ALA A 566 13.67 0.51 -1.99
N THR A 567 14.58 0.97 -2.86
CA THR A 567 15.44 2.13 -2.59
C THR A 567 14.61 3.41 -2.43
N ALA A 568 13.62 3.64 -3.30
CA ALA A 568 12.72 4.79 -3.20
C ALA A 568 11.89 4.76 -1.90
N ARG A 569 11.45 3.59 -1.47
CA ARG A 569 10.76 3.39 -0.18
C ARG A 569 11.66 3.79 0.99
N ASP A 570 12.95 3.46 0.93
CA ASP A 570 13.88 3.74 2.04
C ASP A 570 14.19 5.25 2.15
N ILE A 571 14.30 5.94 1.01
CA ILE A 571 14.43 7.41 0.96
C ILE A 571 13.22 8.07 1.62
N LEU A 572 12.01 7.63 1.28
CA LEU A 572 10.79 8.13 1.91
C LEU A 572 10.76 7.80 3.41
N GLY A 573 11.10 6.57 3.79
CA GLY A 573 11.12 6.15 5.19
C GLY A 573 12.00 7.05 6.05
N GLU A 574 13.22 7.34 5.59
CA GLU A 574 14.06 8.31 6.29
C GLU A 574 13.46 9.72 6.33
N ALA A 575 12.85 10.18 5.24
CA ALA A 575 12.20 11.49 5.21
C ALA A 575 11.07 11.58 6.23
N ILE A 576 10.23 10.55 6.34
CA ILE A 576 9.16 10.45 7.34
C ILE A 576 9.74 10.57 8.75
N LEU A 577 10.81 9.83 9.07
CA LEU A 577 11.42 9.89 10.39
C LEU A 577 12.04 11.26 10.69
N ARG A 578 12.67 11.91 9.70
CA ARG A 578 13.19 13.28 9.85
C ARG A 578 12.07 14.30 10.10
N ILE A 579 10.96 14.19 9.36
CA ILE A 579 9.79 15.07 9.49
C ILE A 579 9.17 14.93 10.89
N GLU A 580 8.94 13.71 11.37
CA GLU A 580 8.41 13.47 12.72
C GLU A 580 9.39 13.91 13.82
N ALA A 581 10.70 13.67 13.64
CA ALA A 581 11.72 14.10 14.60
C ALA A 581 11.83 15.63 14.71
N ALA A 582 11.50 16.36 13.65
CA ALA A 582 11.39 17.83 13.65
C ALA A 582 10.08 18.34 14.31
N GLY A 583 9.21 17.44 14.76
CA GLY A 583 7.95 17.78 15.41
C GLY A 583 6.79 18.03 14.45
N HIS A 584 6.92 17.64 13.16
CA HIS A 584 5.88 17.78 12.15
C HIS A 584 5.12 16.45 11.99
N PRO A 585 3.89 16.31 12.52
CA PRO A 585 3.19 15.04 12.51
C PRO A 585 2.77 14.62 11.09
N VAL A 586 3.29 13.49 10.61
CA VAL A 586 2.82 12.83 9.39
C VAL A 586 1.55 12.04 9.72
N VAL A 587 0.43 12.39 9.09
CA VAL A 587 -0.88 11.75 9.36
C VAL A 587 -1.24 10.71 8.30
N MET A 588 -0.65 10.81 7.11
CA MET A 588 -0.81 9.88 6.02
C MET A 588 0.40 9.97 5.08
N HIS A 589 0.73 8.89 4.39
CA HIS A 589 1.63 8.94 3.25
C HIS A 589 1.12 8.01 2.14
N VAL A 590 1.31 8.40 0.88
CA VAL A 590 0.83 7.69 -0.29
C VAL A 590 1.98 7.51 -1.28
N HIS A 591 2.60 6.33 -1.26
CA HIS A 591 3.78 6.04 -2.08
C HIS A 591 4.89 7.05 -1.83
N ASP A 592 5.21 7.93 -2.76
CA ASP A 592 6.23 8.98 -2.70
C ASP A 592 5.76 10.30 -2.06
N GLU A 593 4.51 10.36 -1.60
CA GLU A 593 3.86 11.54 -1.01
C GLU A 593 3.70 11.41 0.51
N VAL A 594 3.99 12.48 1.24
CA VAL A 594 3.73 12.65 2.67
C VAL A 594 2.67 13.73 2.87
N LEU A 595 1.73 13.47 3.78
CA LEU A 595 0.76 14.44 4.29
C LEU A 595 1.09 14.75 5.75
N ALA A 596 1.70 15.93 5.99
CA ALA A 596 1.98 16.44 7.32
C ALA A 596 0.87 17.38 7.79
N GLU A 597 0.45 17.26 9.05
CA GLU A 597 -0.58 18.08 9.68
C GLU A 597 0.05 19.01 10.74
N VAL A 598 0.30 20.27 10.34
CA VAL A 598 1.12 21.22 11.10
C VAL A 598 0.36 22.49 11.45
N ASP A 599 0.88 23.26 12.41
CA ASP A 599 0.31 24.56 12.77
C ASP A 599 0.42 25.55 11.61
N LEU A 600 -0.51 26.51 11.53
CA LEU A 600 -0.62 27.45 10.40
C LEU A 600 0.67 28.24 10.11
N HIS A 601 1.48 28.49 11.15
CA HIS A 601 2.70 29.28 11.07
C HIS A 601 3.91 28.50 10.54
N VAL A 602 3.84 27.17 10.45
CA VAL A 602 4.95 26.34 9.95
C VAL A 602 5.12 26.57 8.45
N PRO A 603 6.28 27.02 7.96
CA PRO A 603 6.55 27.18 6.53
C PRO A 603 6.62 25.82 5.83
N CYS A 604 6.02 25.68 4.65
CA CYS A 604 6.05 24.41 3.92
C CYS A 604 7.47 24.04 3.44
N GLU A 605 8.33 25.03 3.23
CA GLU A 605 9.73 24.87 2.85
C GLU A 605 10.55 24.11 3.90
N GLU A 606 10.14 24.16 5.18
CA GLU A 606 10.80 23.40 6.25
C GLU A 606 10.63 21.89 6.02
N ILE A 607 9.43 21.45 5.64
CA ILE A 607 9.15 20.05 5.31
C ILE A 607 9.78 19.67 3.97
N GLU A 608 9.78 20.58 2.98
CA GLU A 608 10.48 20.35 1.72
C GLU A 608 11.98 20.10 1.96
N ALA A 609 12.62 20.87 2.84
CA ALA A 609 14.03 20.69 3.19
C ALA A 609 14.30 19.32 3.81
N LEU A 610 13.42 18.82 4.69
CA LEU A 610 13.54 17.50 5.31
C LEU A 610 13.27 16.35 4.32
N MET A 611 12.34 16.57 3.38
CA MET A 611 11.97 15.62 2.32
C MET A 611 13.06 15.49 1.25
N THR A 612 13.84 16.55 1.02
CA THR A 612 14.85 16.62 -0.06
C THR A 612 16.27 16.28 0.38
N VAL A 613 16.48 15.89 1.64
CA VAL A 613 17.78 15.40 2.11
C VAL A 613 18.18 14.15 1.32
N THR A 614 19.28 14.26 0.56
CA THR A 614 19.93 13.10 -0.05
C THR A 614 20.56 12.23 1.04
N PRO A 615 20.19 10.95 1.16
CA PRO A 615 20.80 10.07 2.16
C PRO A 615 22.30 9.89 1.95
N GLU A 616 23.06 9.70 3.03
CA GLU A 616 24.52 9.53 2.99
C GLU A 616 24.96 8.33 2.13
N TRP A 617 24.15 7.27 2.11
CA TRP A 617 24.39 6.06 1.32
C TRP A 617 24.02 6.21 -0.17
N ALA A 618 23.39 7.31 -0.58
CA ALA A 618 23.01 7.61 -1.96
C ALA A 618 23.71 8.87 -2.51
N PRO A 619 25.05 8.98 -2.41
CA PRO A 619 25.74 10.19 -2.82
C PRO A 619 25.48 10.50 -4.30
N GLY A 620 25.23 11.77 -4.59
CA GLY A 620 24.98 12.25 -5.95
C GLY A 620 23.57 11.96 -6.49
N LEU A 621 22.68 11.26 -5.77
CA LEU A 621 21.27 11.17 -6.12
C LEU A 621 20.59 12.53 -5.88
N PRO A 622 20.08 13.23 -6.91
CA PRO A 622 19.40 14.50 -6.74
C PRO A 622 17.98 14.24 -6.22
N VAL A 623 17.80 14.17 -4.90
CA VAL A 623 16.45 14.08 -4.30
C VAL A 623 15.77 15.45 -4.44
N GLY A 624 14.51 15.45 -4.83
CA GLY A 624 13.72 16.68 -5.00
C GLY A 624 12.27 16.42 -4.63
N SER A 625 11.56 17.46 -4.22
CA SER A 625 10.15 17.37 -3.85
C SER A 625 9.34 18.52 -4.45
N THR A 626 8.04 18.33 -4.58
CA THR A 626 7.04 19.42 -4.72
C THR A 626 6.27 19.50 -3.41
N VAL A 627 6.09 20.71 -2.90
CA VAL A 627 5.34 20.96 -1.67
C VAL A 627 4.16 21.90 -1.93
N GLU A 628 3.02 21.59 -1.32
CA GLU A 628 1.81 22.41 -1.40
C GLU A 628 1.15 22.54 -0.03
N GLU A 629 0.75 23.76 0.33
CA GLU A 629 -0.08 24.01 1.51
C GLU A 629 -1.54 23.81 1.15
N ALA A 630 -2.28 23.13 2.03
CA ALA A 630 -3.66 22.80 1.78
C ALA A 630 -4.53 22.89 3.03
N ASP A 631 -5.75 23.39 2.85
CA ASP A 631 -6.81 23.35 3.85
C ASP A 631 -7.60 22.03 3.84
N ARG A 632 -7.34 21.17 2.86
CA ARG A 632 -7.89 19.81 2.71
C ARG A 632 -6.98 18.95 1.83
N TYR A 633 -7.13 17.64 1.88
CA TYR A 633 -6.35 16.77 1.00
C TYR A 633 -6.87 16.84 -0.45
N PHE A 634 -5.97 17.00 -1.42
CA PHE A 634 -6.27 16.96 -2.85
C PHE A 634 -5.08 16.35 -3.62
N LYS A 635 -5.23 16.12 -4.93
CA LYS A 635 -4.15 15.77 -5.85
C LYS A 635 -4.45 16.22 -7.27
#